data_AF-A0A2A3AX58-F1
#
_entry.id   AF-A0A2A3AX58-F1
#
_cell.length_a   1.000
_cell.length_b   1.000
_cell.length_c   1.000
_cell.angle_alpha   90.00
_cell.angle_beta   90.00
_cell.angle_gamma   90.00
#
_symmetry.space_group_name_H-M   'P 1'
#
loop_
_entity.id
_entity.type
_entity.pdbx_description
1 polymer ?
#
loop_
_entity_poly.entity_id
_entity_poly.type
_entity_poly.pdbx_seq_one_letter_code
_entity_poly.pdbx_strand_id
1 'polypeptide(L)'
;MSLAFTWQTASALDLDVGLDKGTRDMIEQLPPAIRVQMLQLLKDALPLIDVSVSSYITQIGTVFHDNLNDAIRQVSCRTGGTITNASESLKSSIGWVFFGDWPAGEIVASHVPKGIDQLGKDIANTRAAIKIDTNLDAIRTAYVELLHEASIVKCSSYASDDAPVVMLTIAGRVGQIMDPAMEYTTLLDSPGGPICSFLSDCISVRVQYLDKYLKTADVRDVAAANAMQMVDDLPPMPASPDWLSYSMQAVGLQHFDIAPYETFLLQIRNIERTVEVTKVAREKKAQAEWDDVIERKPALDTFMRNEGASMDASAPSAQDFVNMICRHEDAHSSIEKLTSDGQQAFNLDSRRTTDWGRLKSELETYKAREESWIQRARNAVPEVAKSFDFHKANPGKRRTPFDFPPCPGMG
;
A
#
# COMPACT_ATOMS: atom_id res chain seq x y z
N MET A 1 11.56 -27.17 -53.65
CA MET A 1 11.33 -27.82 -52.35
C MET A 1 11.76 -26.87 -51.25
N SER A 2 10.83 -26.09 -50.70
CA SER A 2 11.05 -25.27 -49.52
C SER A 2 9.90 -25.53 -48.56
N LEU A 3 10.23 -26.08 -47.40
CA LEU A 3 9.30 -26.29 -46.28
C LEU A 3 9.09 -24.94 -45.59
N ALA A 4 7.90 -24.37 -45.71
CA ALA A 4 7.46 -23.24 -44.90
C ALA A 4 6.94 -23.78 -43.57
N PHE A 5 7.65 -23.45 -42.50
CA PHE A 5 7.28 -23.79 -41.13
C PHE A 5 6.52 -22.61 -40.53
N THR A 6 5.19 -22.64 -40.60
CA THR A 6 4.31 -21.66 -39.93
C THR A 6 4.15 -22.06 -38.47
N TRP A 7 4.73 -21.29 -37.56
CA TRP A 7 4.39 -21.33 -36.15
C TRP A 7 3.09 -20.56 -35.92
N GLN A 8 2.03 -21.28 -35.57
CA GLN A 8 0.94 -20.74 -34.76
C GLN A 8 1.44 -20.65 -33.32
N THR A 9 1.60 -19.43 -32.81
CA THR A 9 1.81 -19.22 -31.37
C THR A 9 0.48 -18.85 -30.72
N ALA A 10 0.03 -19.73 -29.84
CA ALA A 10 -1.07 -19.56 -28.93
C ALA A 10 -0.80 -18.44 -27.92
N SER A 11 -1.86 -17.69 -27.60
CA SER A 11 -2.10 -16.97 -26.35
C SER A 11 -1.00 -16.01 -25.89
N ALA A 12 -1.08 -14.76 -26.39
CA ALA A 12 -0.48 -13.61 -25.73
C ALA A 12 -1.10 -13.48 -24.33
N LEU A 13 -0.28 -13.73 -23.30
CA LEU A 13 -0.59 -13.43 -21.92
C LEU A 13 -0.39 -11.93 -21.70
N ASP A 14 -1.47 -11.16 -21.67
CA ASP A 14 -1.46 -9.78 -21.21
C ASP A 14 -1.10 -9.76 -19.71
N LEU A 15 0.01 -9.08 -19.44
CA LEU A 15 0.59 -8.75 -18.14
C LEU A 15 0.80 -7.24 -18.21
N ASP A 16 -0.28 -6.46 -18.37
CA ASP A 16 -0.18 -5.00 -18.48
C ASP A 16 -0.10 -4.35 -17.08
N VAL A 17 -0.63 -5.02 -16.05
CA VAL A 17 -0.67 -4.47 -14.69
C VAL A 17 0.61 -4.78 -13.91
N GLY A 18 1.44 -3.74 -13.69
CA GLY A 18 2.52 -3.73 -12.69
C GLY A 18 3.93 -3.50 -13.23
N LEU A 19 4.15 -3.50 -14.55
CA LEU A 19 5.44 -3.19 -15.16
C LEU A 19 5.40 -1.79 -15.78
N ASP A 20 6.34 -0.93 -15.37
CA ASP A 20 6.50 0.38 -16.00
C ASP A 20 6.83 0.23 -17.49
N LYS A 21 6.48 1.26 -18.26
CA LYS A 21 6.62 1.26 -19.72
C LYS A 21 8.05 0.89 -20.17
N GLY A 22 9.09 1.36 -19.47
CA GLY A 22 10.47 1.07 -19.84
C GLY A 22 10.83 -0.40 -19.67
N THR A 23 10.36 -1.03 -18.60
CA THR A 23 10.56 -2.47 -18.36
C THR A 23 9.81 -3.32 -19.38
N ARG A 24 8.61 -2.90 -19.78
CA ARG A 24 7.84 -3.56 -20.83
C ARG A 24 8.53 -3.50 -22.19
N ASP A 25 8.95 -2.31 -22.59
CA ASP A 25 9.67 -2.07 -23.83
C ASP A 25 10.96 -2.90 -23.89
N MET A 26 11.63 -3.11 -22.75
CA MET A 26 12.79 -4.00 -22.64
C MET A 26 12.43 -5.47 -22.84
N ILE A 27 11.37 -5.97 -22.18
CA ILE A 27 10.93 -7.37 -22.26
C ILE A 27 10.45 -7.71 -23.68
N GLU A 28 9.78 -6.76 -24.35
CA GLU A 28 9.31 -6.91 -25.73
C GLU A 28 10.45 -7.00 -26.76
N GLN A 29 11.64 -6.50 -26.43
CA GLN A 29 12.82 -6.63 -27.28
C GLN A 29 13.55 -7.97 -27.08
N LEU A 30 13.18 -8.78 -26.08
CA LEU A 30 13.82 -10.07 -25.83
C LEU A 30 13.40 -11.14 -26.85
N PRO A 31 14.28 -12.11 -27.16
CA PRO A 31 13.94 -13.28 -27.97
C PRO A 31 12.71 -14.02 -27.43
N PRO A 32 11.83 -14.59 -28.29
CA PRO A 32 10.53 -15.13 -27.88
C PRO A 32 10.61 -16.17 -26.75
N ALA A 33 11.60 -17.05 -26.80
CA ALA A 33 11.80 -18.09 -25.78
C ALA A 33 12.16 -17.51 -24.40
N ILE A 34 12.91 -16.40 -24.35
CA ILE A 34 13.31 -15.73 -23.11
C ILE A 34 12.15 -14.88 -22.58
N ARG A 35 11.39 -14.25 -23.47
CA ARG A 35 10.22 -13.44 -23.12
C ARG A 35 9.17 -14.24 -22.34
N VAL A 36 8.83 -15.44 -22.81
CA VAL A 36 7.86 -16.34 -22.14
C VAL A 36 8.37 -16.73 -20.75
N GLN A 37 9.65 -17.10 -20.63
CA GLN A 37 10.24 -17.46 -19.33
C GLN A 37 10.28 -16.27 -18.36
N MET A 38 10.63 -15.08 -18.84
CA MET A 38 10.69 -13.86 -18.02
C MET A 38 9.31 -13.43 -17.51
N LEU A 39 8.28 -13.50 -18.37
CA LEU A 39 6.90 -13.19 -17.99
C LEU A 39 6.34 -14.21 -16.98
N GLN A 40 6.66 -15.50 -17.16
CA GLN A 40 6.28 -16.52 -16.19
C GLN A 40 6.96 -16.30 -14.84
N LEU A 41 8.26 -15.98 -14.85
CA LEU A 41 9.03 -15.72 -13.63
C LEU A 41 8.52 -14.47 -12.89
N LEU A 42 8.07 -13.45 -13.61
CA LEU A 42 7.41 -12.27 -13.05
C LEU A 42 6.03 -12.60 -12.45
N LYS A 43 5.23 -13.44 -13.11
CA LYS A 43 3.96 -13.95 -12.56
C LYS A 43 4.15 -14.75 -11.28
N ASP A 44 5.15 -15.62 -11.26
CA ASP A 44 5.44 -16.46 -10.11
C ASP A 44 6.04 -15.63 -8.96
N ALA A 45 6.73 -14.54 -9.27
CA ALA A 45 7.27 -13.60 -8.30
C ALA A 45 6.24 -12.62 -7.73
N LEU A 46 5.19 -12.23 -8.47
CA LEU A 46 4.18 -11.25 -8.03
C LEU A 46 3.52 -11.58 -6.67
N PRO A 47 3.03 -12.80 -6.39
CA PRO A 47 2.50 -13.16 -5.07
C PRO A 47 3.57 -13.11 -3.98
N LEU A 48 4.82 -13.48 -4.31
CA LEU A 48 5.95 -13.38 -3.37
C LEU A 48 6.31 -11.91 -3.10
N ILE A 49 6.15 -11.04 -4.09
CA ILE A 49 6.31 -9.59 -3.95
C ILE A 49 5.18 -9.01 -3.11
N ASP A 50 3.92 -9.41 -3.26
CA ASP A 50 2.83 -8.90 -2.41
C ASP A 50 2.94 -9.36 -0.95
N VAL A 51 3.39 -10.59 -0.71
CA VAL A 51 3.81 -11.04 0.63
C VAL A 51 5.01 -10.20 1.12
N SER A 52 5.95 -9.86 0.23
CA SER A 52 7.05 -8.96 0.54
C SER A 52 6.60 -7.52 0.77
N VAL A 53 5.48 -7.04 0.21
CA VAL A 53 4.90 -5.69 0.41
C VAL A 53 4.19 -5.58 1.75
N SER A 54 3.50 -6.64 2.18
CA SER A 54 3.05 -6.76 3.58
C SER A 54 4.24 -6.73 4.53
N SER A 55 5.30 -7.48 4.21
CA SER A 55 6.60 -7.35 4.88
C SER A 55 7.25 -5.98 4.63
N TYR A 56 6.89 -5.24 3.59
CA TYR A 56 7.46 -3.93 3.22
C TYR A 56 6.84 -2.82 4.06
N ILE A 57 5.61 -2.98 4.56
CA ILE A 57 5.03 -2.09 5.57
C ILE A 57 5.73 -2.32 6.92
N THR A 58 6.03 -3.57 7.26
CA THR A 58 6.94 -3.89 8.37
C THR A 58 8.36 -3.37 8.10
N GLN A 59 8.82 -3.43 6.83
CA GLN A 59 10.05 -2.80 6.38
C GLN A 59 9.89 -1.30 6.19
N ILE A 60 8.74 -0.64 6.26
CA ILE A 60 8.68 0.82 6.27
C ILE A 60 9.21 1.27 7.63
N GLY A 61 8.91 0.53 8.70
CA GLY A 61 9.64 0.63 9.96
C GLY A 61 11.14 0.44 9.75
N THR A 62 11.55 -0.59 9.01
CA THR A 62 12.97 -0.87 8.68
C THR A 62 13.60 0.13 7.72
N VAL A 63 12.87 0.76 6.80
CA VAL A 63 13.30 1.69 5.74
C VAL A 63 13.32 3.10 6.29
N PHE A 64 12.41 3.46 7.20
CA PHE A 64 12.59 4.64 8.06
C PHE A 64 13.80 4.43 8.94
N HIS A 65 13.94 3.28 9.59
CA HIS A 65 15.10 2.97 10.40
C HIS A 65 16.37 3.03 9.53
N ASP A 66 16.39 2.45 8.33
CA ASP A 66 17.54 2.37 7.43
C ASP A 66 17.85 3.70 6.76
N ASN A 67 16.87 4.47 6.29
CA ASN A 67 17.09 5.82 5.75
C ASN A 67 17.54 6.80 6.84
N LEU A 68 16.99 6.70 8.04
CA LEU A 68 17.46 7.51 9.18
C LEU A 68 18.87 7.07 9.57
N ASN A 69 19.15 5.77 9.58
CA ASN A 69 20.47 5.20 9.80
C ASN A 69 21.49 5.60 8.74
N ASP A 70 21.08 5.73 7.49
CA ASP A 70 21.91 6.17 6.37
C ASP A 70 22.13 7.69 6.40
N ALA A 71 21.11 8.48 6.74
CA ALA A 71 21.25 9.92 6.98
C ALA A 71 22.21 10.18 8.14
N ILE A 72 22.05 9.46 9.25
CA ILE A 72 22.96 9.43 10.38
C ILE A 72 24.37 9.02 9.92
N ARG A 73 24.52 7.90 9.19
CA ARG A 73 25.82 7.45 8.70
C ARG A 73 26.53 8.49 7.86
N GLN A 74 25.82 9.15 6.94
CA GLN A 74 26.40 10.15 6.06
C GLN A 74 26.78 11.43 6.83
N VAL A 75 25.96 11.84 7.79
CA VAL A 75 26.12 13.11 8.53
C VAL A 75 27.12 13.01 9.67
N SER A 76 27.13 11.92 10.44
CA SER A 76 27.97 11.80 11.65
C SER A 76 29.17 10.86 11.51
N CYS A 77 29.18 9.90 10.56
CA CYS A 77 30.31 8.95 10.46
C CYS A 77 31.40 9.38 9.46
N ARG A 78 31.08 10.21 8.45
CA ARG A 78 32.05 10.66 7.42
C ARG A 78 32.76 11.96 7.77
N THR A 79 32.20 12.77 8.67
CA THR A 79 32.64 14.13 9.01
C THR A 79 33.49 14.14 10.28
N GLY A 80 34.58 13.39 10.30
CA GLY A 80 35.60 13.46 11.34
C GLY A 80 36.41 14.77 11.37
N GLY A 81 35.82 15.94 11.06
CA GLY A 81 36.61 17.18 11.13
C GLY A 81 36.01 18.52 10.74
N THR A 82 34.83 18.65 10.11
CA THR A 82 34.17 19.96 9.91
C THR A 82 32.75 19.79 9.38
N ILE A 83 31.78 20.36 10.10
CA ILE A 83 30.34 20.29 9.79
C ILE A 83 29.96 21.53 8.98
N THR A 84 30.31 21.56 7.69
CA THR A 84 29.81 22.59 6.76
C THR A 84 28.87 22.04 5.71
N ASN A 85 28.84 20.72 5.48
CA ASN A 85 28.02 20.09 4.44
C ASN A 85 26.81 19.26 4.97
N ALA A 86 26.60 19.18 6.29
CA ALA A 86 25.54 18.35 6.88
C ALA A 86 24.12 18.83 6.54
N SER A 87 23.93 20.15 6.38
CA SER A 87 22.64 20.76 6.04
C SER A 87 22.07 20.25 4.70
N GLU A 88 22.92 20.12 3.68
CA GLU A 88 22.48 19.69 2.34
C GLU A 88 22.10 18.19 2.32
N SER A 89 22.88 17.34 2.99
CA SER A 89 22.54 15.92 3.14
C SER A 89 21.27 15.70 3.97
N LEU A 90 21.10 16.46 5.06
CA LEU A 90 19.88 16.42 5.89
C LEU A 90 18.65 16.82 5.09
N LYS A 91 18.69 17.93 4.35
CA LYS A 91 17.60 18.44 3.48
C LYS A 91 17.11 17.42 2.45
N SER A 92 18.00 16.58 1.94
CA SER A 92 17.65 15.52 0.98
C SER A 92 17.12 14.24 1.63
N SER A 93 17.21 14.12 2.95
CA SER A 93 16.81 12.93 3.72
C SER A 93 15.51 13.17 4.49
N ILE A 94 14.87 12.09 4.94
CA ILE A 94 13.73 12.17 5.86
C ILE A 94 14.13 12.83 7.20
N GLY A 95 15.44 12.87 7.51
CA GLY A 95 16.01 13.60 8.64
C GLY A 95 15.66 15.08 8.64
N TRP A 96 15.46 15.72 7.47
CA TRP A 96 15.03 17.12 7.44
C TRP A 96 13.69 17.36 8.15
N VAL A 97 12.78 16.39 8.09
CA VAL A 97 11.48 16.46 8.80
C VAL A 97 11.71 16.52 10.32
N PHE A 98 12.77 15.89 10.82
CA PHE A 98 13.07 15.78 12.25
C PHE A 98 14.00 16.88 12.75
N PHE A 99 14.94 17.33 11.93
CA PHE A 99 15.99 18.26 12.35
C PHE A 99 15.79 19.68 11.81
N GLY A 100 14.90 19.90 10.83
CA GLY A 100 14.46 21.23 10.35
C GLY A 100 15.58 22.25 10.14
N ASP A 101 15.24 23.54 10.24
CA ASP A 101 16.17 24.68 10.23
C ASP A 101 17.05 24.74 11.50
N TRP A 102 17.61 23.60 11.93
CA TRP A 102 18.60 23.57 13.00
C TRP A 102 19.68 24.60 12.67
N PRO A 103 19.94 25.58 13.56
CA PRO A 103 20.92 26.62 13.26
C PRO A 103 22.25 25.95 12.98
N ALA A 104 22.78 26.16 11.78
CA ALA A 104 24.10 25.71 11.35
C ALA A 104 25.19 26.48 12.12
N GLY A 105 25.23 26.30 13.44
CA GLY A 105 26.36 26.69 14.27
C GLY A 105 27.40 25.58 14.22
N GLU A 106 28.68 25.96 14.27
CA GLU A 106 29.79 25.02 14.40
C GLU A 106 29.60 24.18 15.66
N ILE A 107 29.02 22.99 15.52
CA ILE A 107 29.03 21.98 16.57
C ILE A 107 30.45 21.38 16.55
N VAL A 108 31.37 22.07 17.21
CA VAL A 108 32.64 21.44 17.60
C VAL A 108 32.27 20.42 18.67
N ALA A 109 32.18 19.14 18.27
CA ALA A 109 32.05 18.04 19.22
C ALA A 109 33.35 17.98 20.05
N SER A 110 33.46 18.86 21.06
CA SER A 110 34.58 18.91 21.99
C SER A 110 34.67 17.65 22.87
N HIS A 111 33.65 16.79 22.81
CA HIS A 111 33.55 15.54 23.54
C HIS A 111 33.11 14.44 22.56
N VAL A 112 34.07 13.62 22.12
CA VAL A 112 33.78 12.32 21.48
C VAL A 112 32.92 11.50 22.46
N PRO A 113 31.83 10.85 22.02
CA PRO A 113 30.91 10.20 22.96
C PRO A 113 31.60 9.14 23.79
N LYS A 114 31.29 9.18 25.08
CA LYS A 114 31.47 8.07 26.02
C LYS A 114 30.62 6.91 25.48
N GLY A 115 31.15 5.68 25.48
CA GLY A 115 30.58 4.52 24.77
C GLY A 115 29.14 4.13 25.14
N ILE A 116 28.65 3.00 24.63
CA ILE A 116 27.25 2.57 24.72
C ILE A 116 26.63 2.61 26.13
N ASP A 117 27.41 2.35 27.17
CA ASP A 117 26.98 2.43 28.57
C ASP A 117 26.59 3.85 28.99
N GLN A 118 27.25 4.86 28.44
CA GLN A 118 26.90 6.24 28.70
C GLN A 118 25.57 6.59 28.01
N LEU A 119 25.34 6.16 26.77
CA LEU A 119 24.05 6.38 26.09
C LEU A 119 22.88 5.83 26.93
N GLY A 120 23.05 4.65 27.53
CA GLY A 120 22.05 4.10 28.46
C GLY A 120 21.79 4.98 29.68
N LYS A 121 22.83 5.61 30.24
CA LYS A 121 22.73 6.56 31.36
C LYS A 121 22.10 7.88 30.91
N ASP A 122 22.43 8.38 29.73
CA ASP A 122 21.92 9.65 29.21
C ASP A 122 20.41 9.55 28.91
N ILE A 123 19.95 8.41 28.38
CA ILE A 123 18.51 8.10 28.26
C ILE A 123 17.83 8.14 29.64
N ALA A 124 18.40 7.44 30.63
CA ALA A 124 17.85 7.38 31.97
C ALA A 124 17.82 8.76 32.66
N ASN A 125 18.88 9.54 32.52
CA ASN A 125 19.00 10.89 33.07
C ASN A 125 18.02 11.86 32.40
N THR A 126 17.87 11.78 31.08
CA THR A 126 16.91 12.61 30.34
C THR A 126 15.49 12.32 30.80
N ARG A 127 15.10 11.04 30.88
CA ARG A 127 13.79 10.65 31.40
C ARG A 127 13.56 11.09 32.84
N ALA A 128 14.56 10.97 33.70
CA ALA A 128 14.48 11.40 35.10
C ALA A 128 14.41 12.93 35.26
N ALA A 129 14.89 13.69 34.27
CA ALA A 129 14.81 15.15 34.26
C ALA A 129 13.44 15.67 33.80
N ILE A 130 12.67 14.85 33.07
CA ILE A 130 11.33 15.23 32.64
C ILE A 130 10.37 15.18 33.82
N LYS A 131 9.71 16.31 34.06
CA LYS A 131 8.62 16.50 35.01
C LYS A 131 7.29 16.60 34.28
N ILE A 132 6.19 16.48 35.00
CA ILE A 132 4.87 16.54 34.39
C ILE A 132 4.52 17.92 33.77
N ASP A 133 5.05 18.99 34.33
CA ASP A 133 4.91 20.36 33.83
C ASP A 133 5.95 20.72 32.75
N THR A 134 6.79 19.77 32.35
CA THR A 134 7.74 20.00 31.26
C THR A 134 6.98 20.25 29.97
N ASN A 135 7.35 21.36 29.32
CA ASN A 135 6.82 21.70 28.01
C ASN A 135 7.18 20.61 26.98
N LEU A 136 6.24 20.24 26.12
CA LEU A 136 6.47 19.22 25.10
C LEU A 136 7.61 19.56 24.13
N ASP A 137 7.83 20.82 23.81
CA ASP A 137 8.93 21.25 22.96
C ASP A 137 10.30 20.98 23.61
N ALA A 138 10.40 21.15 24.92
CA ALA A 138 11.59 20.79 25.68
C ALA A 138 11.79 19.26 25.72
N ILE A 139 10.70 18.48 25.87
CA ILE A 139 10.75 17.02 25.80
C ILE A 139 11.21 16.57 24.41
N ARG A 140 10.60 17.10 23.33
CA ARG A 140 11.00 16.84 21.94
C ARG A 140 12.48 17.15 21.74
N THR A 141 12.93 18.33 22.15
CA THR A 141 14.33 18.76 22.00
C THR A 141 15.28 17.79 22.70
N ALA A 142 15.00 17.40 23.95
CA ALA A 142 15.83 16.44 24.68
C ALA A 142 15.89 15.06 24.00
N TYR A 143 14.77 14.59 23.44
CA TYR A 143 14.73 13.34 22.67
C TYR A 143 15.51 13.42 21.35
N VAL A 144 15.47 14.57 20.68
CA VAL A 144 16.23 14.79 19.44
C VAL A 144 17.74 14.89 19.72
N GLU A 145 18.13 15.51 20.83
CA GLU A 145 19.53 15.49 21.32
C GLU A 145 20.01 14.06 21.60
N LEU A 146 19.21 13.23 22.29
CA LEU A 146 19.53 11.81 22.52
C LEU A 146 19.64 11.01 21.21
N LEU A 147 18.77 11.26 20.24
CA LEU A 147 18.88 10.63 18.91
C LEU A 147 20.18 11.01 18.22
N HIS A 148 20.58 12.29 18.31
CA HIS A 148 21.85 12.76 17.78
C HIS A 148 23.04 12.09 18.49
N GLU A 149 23.04 12.00 19.83
CA GLU A 149 24.08 11.29 20.58
C GLU A 149 24.16 9.80 20.21
N ALA A 150 23.02 9.12 20.13
CA ALA A 150 22.93 7.73 19.68
C ALA A 150 23.50 7.56 18.27
N SER A 151 23.30 8.54 17.40
CA SER A 151 23.87 8.59 16.05
C SER A 151 25.41 8.58 16.07
N ILE A 152 26.02 9.37 16.96
CA ILE A 152 27.48 9.45 17.06
C ILE A 152 28.05 8.15 17.69
N VAL A 153 27.38 7.60 18.72
CA VAL A 153 27.75 6.30 19.31
C VAL A 153 27.67 5.18 18.28
N LYS A 154 26.64 5.19 17.41
CA LYS A 154 26.50 4.27 16.29
C LYS A 154 27.64 4.42 15.27
N CYS A 155 28.07 5.65 15.02
CA CYS A 155 29.18 5.90 14.12
C CYS A 155 30.51 5.37 14.68
N SER A 156 30.78 5.59 15.97
CA SER A 156 32.02 5.13 16.59
C SER A 156 32.08 3.61 16.74
N SER A 157 30.94 2.93 16.88
CA SER A 157 30.89 1.47 16.99
C SER A 157 31.22 0.73 15.68
N TYR A 158 31.10 1.35 14.51
CA TYR A 158 31.52 0.72 13.25
C TYR A 158 33.02 0.45 13.18
N ALA A 159 33.82 1.14 13.99
CA ALA A 159 35.27 0.96 14.05
C ALA A 159 35.70 -0.11 15.08
N SER A 160 34.78 -0.76 15.80
CA SER A 160 35.12 -1.79 16.79
C SER A 160 35.14 -3.20 16.19
N ASP A 161 36.02 -4.06 16.72
CA ASP A 161 36.10 -5.47 16.33
C ASP A 161 34.82 -6.27 16.68
N ASP A 162 34.04 -5.78 17.66
CA ASP A 162 32.76 -6.35 18.13
C ASP A 162 31.52 -5.73 17.48
N ALA A 163 31.68 -5.09 16.30
CA ALA A 163 30.63 -4.27 15.68
C ALA A 163 29.23 -4.94 15.64
N PRO A 164 29.03 -6.22 15.26
CA PRO A 164 27.67 -6.78 15.14
C PRO A 164 26.86 -6.77 16.45
N VAL A 165 27.49 -7.11 17.58
CA VAL A 165 26.80 -7.19 18.89
C VAL A 165 26.52 -5.79 19.44
N VAL A 166 27.51 -4.91 19.33
CA VAL A 166 27.37 -3.50 19.73
C VAL A 166 26.26 -2.83 18.92
N MET A 167 26.18 -3.11 17.62
CA MET A 167 25.17 -2.54 16.73
C MET A 167 23.74 -2.98 17.08
N LEU A 168 23.52 -4.25 17.45
CA LEU A 168 22.22 -4.71 17.91
C LEU A 168 21.79 -3.98 19.19
N THR A 169 22.74 -3.77 20.10
CA THR A 169 22.48 -3.08 21.37
C THR A 169 22.16 -1.60 21.13
N ILE A 170 22.90 -0.93 20.23
CA ILE A 170 22.63 0.45 19.82
C ILE A 170 21.26 0.56 19.15
N ALA A 171 20.90 -0.37 18.25
CA ALA A 171 19.58 -0.38 17.62
C ALA A 171 18.45 -0.48 18.65
N GLY A 172 18.62 -1.33 19.67
CA GLY A 172 17.70 -1.41 20.82
C GLY A 172 17.58 -0.10 21.60
N ARG A 173 18.70 0.62 21.81
CA ARG A 173 18.70 1.94 22.48
C ARG A 173 18.07 3.03 21.60
N VAL A 174 18.36 3.04 20.31
CA VAL A 174 17.72 3.96 19.35
C VAL A 174 16.21 3.75 19.34
N GLY A 175 15.73 2.50 19.36
CA GLY A 175 14.29 2.21 19.47
C GLY A 175 13.65 2.80 20.73
N GLN A 176 14.35 2.78 21.87
CA GLN A 176 13.87 3.38 23.14
C GLN A 176 13.72 4.90 23.11
N ILE A 177 14.37 5.57 22.14
CA ILE A 177 14.40 7.04 22.00
C ILE A 177 13.50 7.47 20.83
N MET A 178 13.59 6.76 19.70
CA MET A 178 12.97 7.12 18.43
C MET A 178 11.44 7.11 18.51
N ASP A 179 10.85 6.07 19.10
CA ASP A 179 9.40 5.95 19.17
C ASP A 179 8.79 7.09 20.01
N PRO A 180 9.25 7.36 21.25
CA PRO A 180 8.82 8.55 21.99
C PRO A 180 9.08 9.86 21.25
N ALA A 181 10.25 10.04 20.63
CA ALA A 181 10.59 11.25 19.88
C ALA A 181 9.58 11.54 18.76
N MET A 182 9.19 10.51 18.00
CA MET A 182 8.20 10.64 16.94
C MET A 182 6.81 10.96 17.47
N GLU A 183 6.42 10.39 18.61
CA GLU A 183 5.13 10.71 19.22
C GLU A 183 5.09 12.16 19.69
N TYR A 184 6.11 12.64 20.40
CA TYR A 184 6.18 14.05 20.83
C TYR A 184 6.22 15.02 19.65
N THR A 185 6.88 14.65 18.55
CA THR A 185 6.84 15.42 17.29
C THR A 185 5.41 15.47 16.73
N THR A 186 4.71 14.33 16.70
CA THR A 186 3.31 14.26 16.24
C THR A 186 2.39 15.12 17.11
N LEU A 187 2.61 15.14 18.43
CA LEU A 187 1.84 15.94 19.38
C LEU A 187 2.01 17.45 19.15
N LEU A 188 3.20 17.91 18.73
CA LEU A 188 3.51 19.32 18.50
C LEU A 188 3.12 19.79 17.09
N ASP A 189 3.41 19.00 16.07
CA ASP A 189 3.36 19.40 14.66
C ASP A 189 2.09 18.91 13.95
N SER A 190 0.99 18.79 14.68
CA SER A 190 -0.30 18.38 14.12
C SER A 190 -0.92 19.48 13.20
N PRO A 191 -1.69 19.13 12.15
CA PRO A 191 -2.23 20.09 11.16
C PRO A 191 -3.15 21.21 11.70
N GLY A 192 -3.44 21.24 13.01
CA GLY A 192 -4.21 22.29 13.69
C GLY A 192 -3.43 23.00 14.80
N GLY A 193 -2.10 22.83 14.83
CA GLY A 193 -1.24 23.21 15.96
C GLY A 193 -1.05 22.06 16.96
N PRO A 194 -0.37 22.35 18.08
CA PRO A 194 -0.08 21.34 19.11
C PRO A 194 -1.37 20.73 19.67
N ILE A 195 -1.44 19.40 19.76
CA ILE A 195 -2.54 18.67 20.38
C ILE A 195 -2.65 19.03 21.87
N CYS A 196 -1.50 19.21 22.53
CA CYS A 196 -1.37 19.56 23.92
C CYS A 196 -0.08 20.40 24.11
N SER A 197 0.02 21.13 25.22
CA SER A 197 1.23 21.92 25.55
C SER A 197 2.07 21.30 26.67
N PHE A 198 1.44 20.52 27.55
CA PHE A 198 2.05 19.91 28.73
C PHE A 198 1.74 18.43 28.80
N LEU A 199 2.68 17.66 29.38
CA LEU A 199 2.57 16.21 29.48
C LEU A 199 1.34 15.75 30.29
N SER A 200 0.92 16.51 31.31
CA SER A 200 -0.27 16.23 32.13
C SER A 200 -1.53 16.02 31.32
N ASP A 201 -1.69 16.81 30.26
CA ASP A 201 -2.96 16.91 29.54
C ASP A 201 -2.94 16.02 28.30
N CYS A 202 -1.75 15.76 27.75
CA CYS A 202 -1.56 15.04 26.50
C CYS A 202 -2.23 13.68 26.46
N ILE A 203 -2.15 12.89 27.54
CA ILE A 203 -2.75 11.56 27.56
C ILE A 203 -4.26 11.64 27.43
N SER A 204 -4.90 12.52 28.20
CA SER A 204 -6.35 12.69 28.16
C SER A 204 -6.82 13.17 26.77
N VAL A 205 -6.10 14.13 26.19
CA VAL A 205 -6.43 14.68 24.86
C VAL A 205 -6.19 13.63 23.78
N ARG A 206 -5.15 12.80 23.88
CA ARG A 206 -4.89 11.73 22.91
C ARG A 206 -5.91 10.61 22.97
N VAL A 207 -6.42 10.24 24.14
CA VAL A 207 -7.55 9.30 24.24
C VAL A 207 -8.80 9.87 23.57
N GLN A 208 -9.13 11.14 23.83
CA GLN A 208 -10.27 11.80 23.18
C GLN A 208 -10.09 11.90 21.66
N TYR A 209 -8.87 12.19 21.21
CA TYR A 209 -8.53 12.20 19.80
C TYR A 209 -8.68 10.81 19.18
N LEU A 210 -8.16 9.76 19.83
CA LEU A 210 -8.29 8.39 19.35
C LEU A 210 -9.76 7.97 19.24
N ASP A 211 -10.58 8.25 20.25
CA ASP A 211 -12.02 7.98 20.21
C ASP A 211 -12.70 8.69 19.04
N LYS A 212 -12.40 9.97 18.83
CA LYS A 212 -12.91 10.74 17.69
C LYS A 212 -12.42 10.17 16.35
N TYR A 213 -11.14 9.81 16.27
CA TYR A 213 -10.55 9.20 15.08
C TYR A 213 -11.24 7.89 14.73
N LEU A 214 -11.39 6.97 15.69
CA LEU A 214 -12.05 5.68 15.45
C LEU A 214 -13.54 5.82 15.08
N LYS A 215 -14.24 6.83 15.61
CA LYS A 215 -15.63 7.13 15.23
C LYS A 215 -15.78 7.70 13.82
N THR A 216 -14.73 8.32 13.29
CA THR A 216 -14.75 8.98 11.97
C THR A 216 -14.04 8.17 10.89
N ALA A 217 -13.17 7.25 11.29
CA ALA A 217 -12.53 6.29 10.41
C ALA A 217 -13.55 5.34 9.78
N ASP A 218 -13.16 4.73 8.67
CA ASP A 218 -14.00 3.74 8.00
C ASP A 218 -14.20 2.52 8.90
N VAL A 219 -15.46 2.15 9.14
CA VAL A 219 -15.82 1.03 10.03
C VAL A 219 -15.20 -0.30 9.60
N ARG A 220 -14.90 -0.48 8.31
CA ARG A 220 -14.23 -1.67 7.78
C ARG A 220 -12.78 -1.72 8.22
N ASP A 221 -12.10 -0.58 8.20
CA ASP A 221 -10.68 -0.48 8.58
C ASP A 221 -10.52 -0.63 10.10
N VAL A 222 -11.42 -0.02 10.87
CA VAL A 222 -11.49 -0.18 12.34
C VAL A 222 -11.71 -1.64 12.74
N ALA A 223 -12.65 -2.32 12.08
CA ALA A 223 -12.96 -3.73 12.36
C ALA A 223 -11.80 -4.66 11.96
N ALA A 224 -11.25 -4.51 10.77
CA ALA A 224 -10.15 -5.35 10.30
C ALA A 224 -8.83 -5.11 11.08
N ALA A 225 -8.62 -3.91 11.62
CA ALA A 225 -7.53 -3.62 12.54
C ALA A 225 -7.74 -4.16 13.96
N ASN A 226 -8.94 -4.67 14.29
CA ASN A 226 -9.36 -5.01 15.66
C ASN A 226 -9.16 -3.84 16.65
N ALA A 227 -9.35 -2.60 16.18
CA ALA A 227 -8.93 -1.41 16.92
C ALA A 227 -9.73 -1.21 18.22
N MET A 228 -11.02 -1.56 18.24
CA MET A 228 -11.85 -1.45 19.46
C MET A 228 -11.36 -2.37 20.57
N GLN A 229 -11.00 -3.62 20.24
CA GLN A 229 -10.41 -4.53 21.23
C GLN A 229 -9.06 -4.01 21.73
N MET A 230 -8.23 -3.45 20.84
CA MET A 230 -6.95 -2.86 21.26
C MET A 230 -7.14 -1.66 22.20
N VAL A 231 -8.22 -0.88 22.04
CA VAL A 231 -8.60 0.19 22.98
C VAL A 231 -9.02 -0.40 24.33
N ASP A 232 -9.83 -1.46 24.33
CA ASP A 232 -10.25 -2.15 25.56
C ASP A 232 -9.08 -2.81 26.29
N ASP A 233 -8.05 -3.25 25.54
CA ASP A 233 -6.83 -3.86 26.05
C ASP A 233 -5.77 -2.82 26.49
N LEU A 234 -6.03 -1.52 26.34
CA LEU A 234 -5.11 -0.49 26.84
C LEU A 234 -4.95 -0.65 28.36
N PRO A 235 -3.72 -0.51 28.88
CA PRO A 235 -3.51 -0.50 30.32
C PRO A 235 -4.26 0.69 30.94
N PRO A 236 -4.54 0.67 32.24
CA PRO A 236 -5.13 1.81 32.91
C PRO A 236 -4.32 3.08 32.60
N MET A 237 -5.03 4.16 32.28
CA MET A 237 -4.40 5.45 32.04
C MET A 237 -3.46 5.77 33.21
N PRO A 238 -2.17 6.08 32.95
CA PRO A 238 -1.25 6.38 34.03
C PRO A 238 -1.80 7.59 34.80
N ALA A 239 -1.86 7.46 36.12
CA ALA A 239 -2.48 8.49 36.94
C ALA A 239 -1.75 9.82 36.73
N SER A 240 -2.50 10.88 36.40
CA SER A 240 -2.02 12.23 36.56
C SER A 240 -1.66 12.39 38.05
N PRO A 241 -0.42 12.81 38.40
CA PRO A 241 -0.06 13.23 39.74
C PRO A 241 -1.17 14.13 40.27
N ASP A 242 -1.75 13.75 41.40
CA ASP A 242 -2.63 14.65 42.12
C ASP A 242 -1.82 15.86 42.61
N TRP A 243 -2.52 16.90 43.07
CA TRP A 243 -1.87 18.11 43.59
C TRP A 243 -0.88 17.79 44.73
N LEU A 244 -1.14 16.72 45.50
CA LEU A 244 -0.26 16.24 46.56
C LEU A 244 1.04 15.68 45.97
N SER A 245 0.96 14.85 44.93
CA SER A 245 2.11 14.32 44.20
C SER A 245 2.92 15.43 43.54
N TYR A 246 2.25 16.47 43.01
CA TYR A 246 2.91 17.67 42.49
C TYR A 246 3.71 18.38 43.57
N SER A 247 3.10 18.57 44.75
CA SER A 247 3.77 19.18 45.90
C SER A 247 4.94 18.33 46.41
N MET A 248 4.81 17.00 46.40
CA MET A 248 5.88 16.07 46.78
C MET A 248 7.02 16.04 45.76
N GLN A 249 6.72 16.15 44.46
CA GLN A 249 7.74 16.32 43.41
C GLN A 249 8.51 17.63 43.57
N ALA A 250 7.83 18.73 43.89
CA ALA A 250 8.46 20.04 44.09
C ALA A 250 9.49 20.05 45.23
N VAL A 251 9.29 19.20 46.25
CA VAL A 251 10.25 19.01 47.36
C VAL A 251 11.18 17.80 47.18
N GLY A 252 11.17 17.17 46.00
CA GLY A 252 12.05 16.04 45.68
C GLY A 252 11.71 14.73 46.41
N LEU A 253 10.50 14.59 46.96
CA LEU A 253 10.07 13.41 47.70
C LEU A 253 9.41 12.34 46.83
N GLN A 254 9.09 12.66 45.57
CA GLN A 254 8.53 11.70 44.62
C GLN A 254 9.18 11.88 43.26
N HIS A 255 9.61 10.77 42.65
CA HIS A 255 10.12 10.77 41.28
C HIS A 255 8.95 10.56 40.31
N PHE A 256 8.84 11.43 39.31
CA PHE A 256 7.98 11.20 38.16
C PHE A 256 8.65 10.18 37.25
N ASP A 257 7.95 9.09 36.92
CA ASP A 257 8.40 8.17 35.89
C ASP A 257 7.59 8.41 34.62
N ILE A 258 8.28 8.83 33.56
CA ILE A 258 7.68 9.10 32.25
C ILE A 258 7.44 7.82 31.44
N ALA A 259 8.10 6.70 31.77
CA ALA A 259 8.02 5.49 30.96
C ALA A 259 6.59 4.92 30.81
N PRO A 260 5.73 4.91 31.85
CA PRO A 260 4.33 4.53 31.70
C PRO A 260 3.55 5.47 30.77
N TYR A 261 3.87 6.76 30.76
CA TYR A 261 3.22 7.76 29.90
C TYR A 261 3.58 7.53 28.44
N GLU A 262 4.88 7.35 28.15
CA GLU A 262 5.37 7.05 26.80
C GLU A 262 4.77 5.74 26.28
N THR A 263 4.78 4.69 27.09
CA THR A 263 4.23 3.38 26.71
C THR A 263 2.75 3.51 26.33
N PHE A 264 1.97 4.24 27.13
CA PHE A 264 0.55 4.45 26.87
C PHE A 264 0.31 5.25 25.57
N LEU A 265 1.05 6.33 25.36
CA LEU A 265 0.97 7.13 24.13
C LEU A 265 1.35 6.32 22.88
N LEU A 266 2.40 5.49 22.98
CA LEU A 266 2.82 4.61 21.89
C LEU A 266 1.78 3.55 21.56
N GLN A 267 1.08 3.01 22.55
CA GLN A 267 -0.01 2.05 22.32
C GLN A 267 -1.19 2.72 21.59
N ILE A 268 -1.59 3.93 22.01
CA ILE A 268 -2.59 4.74 21.27
C ILE A 268 -2.16 4.94 19.82
N ARG A 269 -0.91 5.34 19.61
CA ARG A 269 -0.36 5.57 18.27
C ARG A 269 -0.35 4.30 17.42
N ASN A 270 -0.06 3.15 18.03
CA ASN A 270 -0.07 1.87 17.36
C ASN A 270 -1.47 1.47 16.88
N ILE A 271 -2.52 1.79 17.65
CA ILE A 271 -3.92 1.59 17.23
C ILE A 271 -4.22 2.42 15.97
N GLU A 272 -3.88 3.71 15.98
CA GLU A 272 -4.07 4.60 14.82
C GLU A 272 -3.34 4.07 13.57
N ARG A 273 -2.07 3.69 13.74
CA ARG A 273 -1.24 3.15 12.65
C ARG A 273 -1.81 1.86 12.09
N THR A 274 -2.33 0.97 12.93
CA THR A 274 -2.92 -0.29 12.48
C THR A 274 -4.17 -0.04 11.62
N VAL A 275 -5.01 0.94 12.00
CA VAL A 275 -6.16 1.36 11.20
C VAL A 275 -5.71 1.96 9.86
N GLU A 276 -4.72 2.86 9.86
CA GLU A 276 -4.22 3.45 8.61
C GLU A 276 -3.55 2.42 7.69
N VAL A 277 -2.80 1.45 8.24
CA VAL A 277 -2.21 0.35 7.44
C VAL A 277 -3.31 -0.49 6.80
N THR A 278 -4.36 -0.81 7.56
CA THR A 278 -5.50 -1.58 7.07
C THR A 278 -6.24 -0.84 5.95
N LYS A 279 -6.44 0.46 6.12
CA LYS A 279 -6.99 1.36 5.11
C LYS A 279 -6.15 1.38 3.84
N VAL A 280 -4.83 1.59 3.94
CA VAL A 280 -3.92 1.58 2.79
C VAL A 280 -3.95 0.24 2.06
N ALA A 281 -3.97 -0.88 2.79
CA ALA A 281 -4.08 -2.21 2.19
C ALA A 281 -5.41 -2.40 1.44
N ARG A 282 -6.53 -1.96 2.04
CA ARG A 282 -7.86 -1.98 1.39
C ARG A 282 -7.87 -1.12 0.13
N GLU A 283 -7.33 0.10 0.19
CA GLU A 283 -7.27 1.02 -0.95
C GLU A 283 -6.37 0.49 -2.07
N LYS A 284 -5.21 -0.11 -1.74
CA LYS A 284 -4.35 -0.79 -2.72
C LYS A 284 -5.09 -1.93 -3.41
N LYS A 285 -5.83 -2.75 -2.65
CA LYS A 285 -6.66 -3.80 -3.23
C LYS A 285 -7.74 -3.21 -4.14
N ALA A 286 -8.46 -2.18 -3.69
CA ALA A 286 -9.46 -1.48 -4.50
C ALA A 286 -8.88 -0.91 -5.81
N GLN A 287 -7.63 -0.46 -5.79
CA GLN A 287 -6.91 0.00 -6.97
C GLN A 287 -6.59 -1.14 -7.92
N ALA A 288 -6.06 -2.26 -7.43
CA ALA A 288 -5.76 -3.42 -8.28
C ALA A 288 -7.01 -3.94 -9.02
N GLU A 289 -8.14 -4.10 -8.32
CA GLU A 289 -9.41 -4.52 -8.93
C GLU A 289 -9.90 -3.52 -9.99
N TRP A 290 -9.63 -2.23 -9.80
CA TRP A 290 -10.00 -1.20 -10.75
C TRP A 290 -9.04 -1.11 -11.94
N ASP A 291 -7.76 -1.40 -11.75
CA ASP A 291 -6.78 -1.47 -12.83
C ASP A 291 -7.12 -2.61 -13.79
N ASP A 292 -7.55 -3.77 -13.27
CA ASP A 292 -8.09 -4.87 -14.07
C ASP A 292 -9.29 -4.44 -14.94
N VAL A 293 -10.17 -3.58 -14.39
CA VAL A 293 -11.28 -2.98 -15.13
C VAL A 293 -10.77 -2.08 -16.26
N ILE A 294 -9.81 -1.20 -15.96
CA ILE A 294 -9.22 -0.27 -16.94
C ILE A 294 -8.53 -1.04 -18.07
N GLU A 295 -7.80 -2.11 -17.76
CA GLU A 295 -7.07 -2.94 -18.73
C GLU A 295 -8.03 -3.68 -19.67
N ARG A 296 -9.10 -4.28 -19.14
CA ARG A 296 -10.02 -5.14 -19.91
C ARG A 296 -11.04 -4.34 -20.72
N LYS A 297 -11.45 -3.16 -20.24
CA LYS A 297 -12.53 -2.38 -20.86
C LYS A 297 -12.28 -2.03 -22.34
N PRO A 298 -11.09 -1.55 -22.77
CA PRO A 298 -10.84 -1.19 -24.17
C PRO A 298 -11.04 -2.35 -25.17
N ALA A 299 -10.73 -3.58 -24.77
CA ALA A 299 -10.96 -4.77 -25.60
C ALA A 299 -12.47 -5.01 -25.79
N LEU A 300 -13.24 -4.92 -24.71
CA LEU A 300 -14.70 -5.01 -24.77
C LEU A 300 -15.30 -3.85 -25.59
N ASP A 301 -14.87 -2.62 -25.39
CA ASP A 301 -15.33 -1.46 -26.17
C ASP A 301 -15.08 -1.65 -27.68
N THR A 302 -13.93 -2.24 -28.03
CA THR A 302 -13.57 -2.55 -29.42
C THR A 302 -14.43 -3.66 -29.98
N PHE A 303 -14.66 -4.73 -29.21
CA PHE A 303 -15.58 -5.80 -29.56
C PHE A 303 -17.00 -5.25 -29.84
N MET A 304 -17.55 -4.48 -28.91
CA MET A 304 -18.91 -3.93 -29.02
C MET A 304 -19.06 -2.98 -30.22
N ARG A 305 -18.01 -2.24 -30.61
CA ARG A 305 -18.02 -1.41 -31.82
C ARG A 305 -17.97 -2.24 -33.10
N ASN A 306 -17.09 -3.24 -33.16
CA ASN A 306 -16.90 -4.07 -34.35
C ASN A 306 -18.13 -4.93 -34.63
N GLU A 307 -18.73 -5.54 -33.60
CA GLU A 307 -19.95 -6.34 -33.78
C GLU A 307 -21.18 -5.50 -34.06
N GLY A 308 -21.26 -4.27 -33.54
CA GLY A 308 -22.33 -3.36 -33.97
C GLY A 308 -22.30 -3.11 -35.47
N ALA A 309 -21.12 -2.90 -36.03
CA ALA A 309 -20.96 -2.71 -37.48
C ALA A 309 -21.24 -3.99 -38.29
N SER A 310 -20.90 -5.17 -37.76
CA SER A 310 -21.14 -6.45 -38.45
C SER A 310 -22.64 -6.76 -38.57
N MET A 311 -23.41 -6.43 -37.54
CA MET A 311 -24.86 -6.66 -37.47
C MET A 311 -25.67 -5.75 -38.39
N ASP A 312 -25.16 -4.55 -38.65
CA ASP A 312 -25.79 -3.58 -39.53
C ASP A 312 -25.47 -3.84 -41.01
N ALA A 313 -24.50 -4.74 -41.30
CA ALA A 313 -24.19 -5.15 -42.67
C ALA A 313 -25.26 -6.09 -43.25
N SER A 314 -25.60 -5.92 -44.53
CA SER A 314 -26.67 -6.67 -45.18
C SER A 314 -26.34 -8.16 -45.35
N ALA A 315 -27.08 -8.99 -44.59
CA ALA A 315 -27.18 -10.45 -44.66
C ALA A 315 -25.90 -11.25 -44.32
N PRO A 316 -25.61 -11.45 -43.01
CA PRO A 316 -24.58 -12.38 -42.56
C PRO A 316 -24.87 -13.82 -43.01
N SER A 317 -23.82 -14.61 -43.26
CA SER A 317 -24.01 -16.04 -43.53
C SER A 317 -24.43 -16.81 -42.27
N ALA A 318 -24.96 -18.03 -42.45
CA ALA A 318 -25.28 -18.94 -41.33
C ALA A 318 -24.11 -19.15 -40.36
N GLN A 319 -22.93 -19.32 -40.94
CA GLN A 319 -21.71 -19.56 -40.18
C GLN A 319 -21.30 -18.33 -39.38
N ASP A 320 -21.51 -17.14 -39.94
CA ASP A 320 -21.27 -15.88 -39.24
C ASP A 320 -22.18 -15.77 -38.02
N PHE A 321 -23.47 -16.12 -38.14
CA PHE A 321 -24.40 -16.16 -37.00
C PHE A 321 -23.97 -17.12 -35.89
N VAL A 322 -23.51 -18.33 -36.23
CA VAL A 322 -23.05 -19.30 -35.22
C VAL A 322 -21.77 -18.80 -34.53
N ASN A 323 -20.78 -18.36 -35.30
CA ASN A 323 -19.54 -17.83 -34.75
C ASN A 323 -19.78 -16.60 -33.87
N MET A 324 -20.77 -15.79 -34.23
CA MET A 324 -21.16 -14.59 -33.51
C MET A 324 -21.82 -14.89 -32.17
N ILE A 325 -22.68 -15.92 -32.08
CA ILE A 325 -23.23 -16.37 -30.78
C ILE A 325 -22.09 -16.71 -29.81
N CYS A 326 -21.09 -17.49 -30.25
CA CYS A 326 -19.94 -17.84 -29.43
C CYS A 326 -19.16 -16.61 -28.93
N ARG A 327 -18.89 -15.64 -29.82
CA ARG A 327 -18.18 -14.42 -29.43
C ARG A 327 -18.99 -13.54 -28.47
N HIS A 328 -20.32 -13.54 -28.58
CA HIS A 328 -21.17 -12.83 -27.64
C HIS A 328 -21.15 -13.47 -26.25
N GLU A 329 -21.08 -14.80 -26.13
CA GLU A 329 -20.92 -15.46 -24.82
C GLU A 329 -19.62 -15.03 -24.12
N ASP A 330 -18.50 -14.92 -24.86
CA ASP A 330 -17.24 -14.40 -24.32
C ASP A 330 -17.36 -12.93 -23.86
N ALA A 331 -18.07 -12.12 -24.64
CA ALA A 331 -18.34 -10.72 -24.29
C ALA A 331 -19.25 -10.60 -23.06
N HIS A 332 -20.26 -11.47 -22.94
CA HIS A 332 -21.12 -11.55 -21.76
C HIS A 332 -20.30 -11.83 -20.51
N SER A 333 -19.45 -12.86 -20.55
CA SER A 333 -18.55 -13.21 -19.46
C SER A 333 -17.63 -12.05 -19.10
N SER A 334 -17.11 -11.33 -20.10
CA SER A 334 -16.28 -10.14 -19.90
C SER A 334 -17.06 -8.99 -19.23
N ILE A 335 -18.32 -8.76 -19.63
CA ILE A 335 -19.21 -7.77 -19.00
C ILE A 335 -19.47 -8.15 -17.53
N GLU A 336 -19.80 -9.40 -17.26
CA GLU A 336 -20.05 -9.88 -15.89
C GLU A 336 -18.80 -9.75 -15.01
N LYS A 337 -17.64 -10.12 -15.54
CA LYS A 337 -16.37 -9.95 -14.83
C LYS A 337 -16.07 -8.49 -14.53
N LEU A 338 -16.12 -7.59 -15.52
CA LEU A 338 -15.92 -6.15 -15.32
C LEU A 338 -16.91 -5.55 -14.32
N THR A 339 -18.16 -6.04 -14.33
CA THR A 339 -19.18 -5.63 -13.36
C THR A 339 -18.80 -6.07 -11.96
N SER A 340 -18.36 -7.33 -11.80
CA SER A 340 -17.91 -7.88 -10.52
C SER A 340 -16.69 -7.13 -9.97
N ASP A 341 -15.65 -6.97 -10.78
CA ASP A 341 -14.39 -6.33 -10.39
C ASP A 341 -14.62 -4.84 -10.05
N GLY A 342 -15.41 -4.13 -10.87
CA GLY A 342 -15.79 -2.74 -10.61
C GLY A 342 -16.63 -2.57 -9.33
N GLN A 343 -17.59 -3.47 -9.09
CA GLN A 343 -18.38 -3.48 -7.87
C GLN A 343 -17.51 -3.80 -6.64
N GLN A 344 -16.55 -4.73 -6.76
CA GLN A 344 -15.59 -5.06 -5.70
C GLN A 344 -14.67 -3.88 -5.38
N ALA A 345 -14.12 -3.22 -6.40
CA ALA A 345 -13.32 -2.01 -6.24
C ALA A 345 -14.10 -0.90 -5.51
N PHE A 346 -15.36 -0.68 -5.88
CA PHE A 346 -16.24 0.28 -5.21
C PHE A 346 -16.58 -0.14 -3.77
N ASN A 347 -16.89 -1.42 -3.55
CA ASN A 347 -17.17 -1.97 -2.23
C ASN A 347 -15.94 -1.94 -1.31
N LEU A 348 -14.74 -1.80 -1.87
CA LEU A 348 -13.52 -1.58 -1.12
C LEU A 348 -13.27 -0.09 -0.93
N ASP A 349 -13.33 0.76 -1.97
CA ASP A 349 -13.10 2.21 -1.88
C ASP A 349 -14.30 3.03 -2.41
N SER A 350 -15.00 3.70 -1.49
CA SER A 350 -16.19 4.51 -1.80
C SER A 350 -15.86 5.75 -2.64
N ARG A 351 -14.60 6.19 -2.72
CA ARG A 351 -14.21 7.28 -3.62
C ARG A 351 -14.45 6.93 -5.09
N ARG A 352 -14.55 5.64 -5.43
CA ARG A 352 -14.90 5.16 -6.78
C ARG A 352 -16.40 5.23 -7.11
N THR A 353 -17.26 5.78 -6.24
CA THR A 353 -18.71 5.84 -6.47
C THR A 353 -19.07 6.40 -7.85
N THR A 354 -18.47 7.52 -8.24
CA THR A 354 -18.75 8.18 -9.53
C THR A 354 -18.27 7.34 -10.71
N ASP A 355 -17.05 6.79 -10.63
CA ASP A 355 -16.46 5.98 -11.68
C ASP A 355 -17.21 4.66 -11.87
N TRP A 356 -17.58 4.01 -10.78
CA TRP A 356 -18.41 2.82 -10.78
C TRP A 356 -19.79 3.08 -11.38
N GLY A 357 -20.45 4.19 -10.99
CA GLY A 357 -21.75 4.56 -11.55
C GLY A 357 -21.73 4.73 -13.07
N ARG A 358 -20.67 5.36 -13.60
CA ARG A 358 -20.46 5.49 -15.05
C ARG A 358 -20.22 4.12 -15.71
N LEU A 359 -19.26 3.36 -15.20
CA LEU A 359 -18.93 2.04 -15.75
C LEU A 359 -20.15 1.12 -15.77
N LYS A 360 -20.88 1.04 -14.66
CA LYS A 360 -22.08 0.21 -14.53
C LYS A 360 -23.12 0.56 -15.60
N SER A 361 -23.40 1.84 -15.81
CA SER A 361 -24.35 2.29 -16.84
C SER A 361 -23.91 1.92 -18.26
N GLU A 362 -22.61 2.03 -18.55
CA GLU A 362 -22.04 1.59 -19.83
C GLU A 362 -22.16 0.07 -20.02
N LEU A 363 -21.80 -0.73 -19.01
CA LEU A 363 -21.88 -2.19 -19.04
C LEU A 363 -23.33 -2.69 -19.15
N GLU A 364 -24.28 -2.04 -18.49
CA GLU A 364 -25.72 -2.34 -18.66
C GLU A 364 -26.19 -2.06 -20.10
N THR A 365 -25.69 -0.98 -20.71
CA THR A 365 -25.95 -0.69 -22.13
C THR A 365 -25.35 -1.75 -23.04
N TYR A 366 -24.15 -2.25 -22.75
CA TYR A 366 -23.52 -3.32 -23.52
C TYR A 366 -24.28 -4.63 -23.40
N LYS A 367 -24.69 -5.00 -22.18
CA LYS A 367 -25.50 -6.19 -21.92
C LYS A 367 -26.82 -6.16 -22.70
N ALA A 368 -27.54 -5.04 -22.65
CA ALA A 368 -28.80 -4.89 -23.40
C ALA A 368 -28.61 -5.01 -24.93
N ARG A 369 -27.50 -4.48 -25.48
CA ARG A 369 -27.17 -4.62 -26.90
C ARG A 369 -26.85 -6.06 -27.27
N GLU A 370 -26.05 -6.74 -26.45
CA GLU A 370 -25.65 -8.13 -26.65
C GLU A 370 -26.88 -9.06 -26.62
N GLU A 371 -27.77 -8.90 -25.64
CA GLU A 371 -29.04 -9.63 -25.57
C GLU A 371 -29.90 -9.42 -26.82
N SER A 372 -29.97 -8.18 -27.33
CA SER A 372 -30.67 -7.85 -28.58
C SER A 372 -30.04 -8.54 -29.80
N TRP A 373 -28.71 -8.60 -29.87
CA TRP A 373 -27.99 -9.26 -30.95
C TRP A 373 -28.15 -10.78 -30.92
N ILE A 374 -28.02 -11.42 -29.76
CA ILE A 374 -28.28 -12.84 -29.59
C ILE A 374 -29.71 -13.17 -29.99
N GLN A 375 -30.69 -12.35 -29.59
CA GLN A 375 -32.09 -12.58 -29.96
C GLN A 375 -32.31 -12.47 -31.47
N ARG A 376 -31.68 -11.49 -32.14
CA ARG A 376 -31.71 -11.37 -33.61
C ARG A 376 -31.08 -12.58 -34.29
N ALA A 377 -29.94 -13.04 -33.79
CA ALA A 377 -29.26 -14.23 -34.29
C ALA A 377 -30.14 -15.47 -34.19
N ARG A 378 -30.73 -15.70 -33.01
CA ARG A 378 -31.65 -16.83 -32.75
C ARG A 378 -32.86 -16.80 -33.68
N ASN A 379 -33.41 -15.62 -33.97
CA ASN A 379 -34.53 -15.48 -34.89
C ASN A 379 -34.14 -15.72 -36.37
N ALA A 380 -32.89 -15.43 -36.75
CA ALA A 380 -32.40 -15.63 -38.11
C ALA A 380 -32.05 -17.09 -38.42
N VAL A 381 -31.58 -17.85 -37.44
CA VAL A 381 -31.13 -19.25 -37.61
C VAL A 381 -32.19 -20.16 -38.27
N PRO A 382 -33.48 -20.16 -37.88
CA PRO A 382 -34.50 -20.98 -38.54
C PRO A 382 -34.73 -20.65 -40.01
N GLU A 383 -34.69 -19.37 -40.39
CA GLU A 383 -34.85 -18.92 -41.78
C GLU A 383 -33.67 -19.36 -42.64
N VAL A 384 -32.47 -19.29 -42.06
CA VAL A 384 -31.25 -19.79 -42.69
C VAL A 384 -31.29 -21.31 -42.83
N ALA A 385 -31.72 -22.04 -41.79
CA ALA A 385 -31.86 -23.51 -41.85
C ALA A 385 -32.83 -23.96 -42.96
N LYS A 386 -33.97 -23.27 -43.12
CA LYS A 386 -34.92 -23.51 -44.23
C LYS A 386 -34.27 -23.32 -45.60
N SER A 387 -33.38 -22.33 -45.76
CA SER A 387 -32.67 -22.08 -47.02
C SER A 387 -31.67 -23.20 -47.37
N PHE A 388 -31.07 -23.86 -46.37
CA PHE A 388 -30.16 -24.99 -46.57
C PHE A 388 -30.91 -26.29 -46.86
N ASP A 389 -32.07 -26.53 -46.25
CA ASP A 389 -32.91 -27.69 -46.54
C ASP A 389 -33.45 -27.68 -47.99
N PHE A 390 -33.62 -26.50 -48.59
CA PHE A 390 -34.01 -26.36 -49.99
C PHE A 390 -32.96 -26.87 -50.99
N HIS A 391 -31.69 -27.02 -50.58
CA HIS A 391 -30.60 -27.49 -51.44
C HIS A 391 -30.20 -28.96 -51.20
N LYS A 392 -30.88 -29.70 -50.30
CA LYS A 392 -30.65 -31.13 -50.10
C LYS A 392 -31.91 -31.96 -50.33
N ALA A 393 -32.44 -31.90 -51.55
CA ALA A 393 -33.19 -33.01 -52.12
C ALA A 393 -32.23 -34.17 -52.45
N ASN A 394 -31.72 -34.86 -51.43
CA ASN A 394 -31.07 -36.15 -51.60
C ASN A 394 -31.64 -37.12 -50.53
N PRO A 395 -32.65 -37.94 -50.88
CA PRO A 395 -33.57 -38.59 -49.93
C PRO A 395 -32.99 -39.76 -49.11
N GLY A 396 -31.67 -39.91 -49.00
CA GLY A 396 -31.03 -41.14 -48.51
C GLY A 396 -30.47 -41.17 -47.09
N LYS A 397 -30.38 -40.04 -46.35
CA LYS A 397 -29.76 -40.02 -45.00
C LYS A 397 -30.58 -39.19 -44.02
N ARG A 398 -31.30 -39.87 -43.11
CA ARG A 398 -31.85 -39.24 -41.90
C ARG A 398 -30.71 -38.72 -41.03
N ARG A 399 -30.57 -37.40 -40.92
CA ARG A 399 -29.75 -36.77 -39.88
C ARG A 399 -30.65 -36.36 -38.73
N THR A 400 -30.17 -36.55 -37.50
CA THR A 400 -30.81 -36.09 -36.27
C THR A 400 -30.84 -34.56 -36.21
N PRO A 401 -31.78 -33.95 -35.46
CA PRO A 401 -31.94 -32.50 -35.43
C PRO A 401 -30.78 -31.86 -34.64
N PHE A 402 -29.93 -31.13 -35.37
CA PHE A 402 -29.06 -30.03 -34.92
C PHE A 402 -28.43 -30.12 -33.52
N ASP A 403 -27.39 -30.94 -33.38
CA ASP A 403 -26.31 -30.64 -32.44
C ASP A 403 -25.41 -29.58 -33.09
N PHE A 404 -25.47 -28.34 -32.62
CA PHE A 404 -24.46 -27.35 -33.00
C PHE A 404 -23.11 -27.79 -32.42
N PRO A 405 -22.01 -27.73 -33.20
CA PRO A 405 -20.70 -28.00 -32.64
C PRO A 405 -20.43 -27.01 -31.48
N PRO A 406 -19.83 -27.47 -30.37
CA PRO A 406 -19.46 -26.58 -29.27
C PRO A 406 -18.55 -25.47 -29.80
N CYS A 407 -18.70 -24.27 -29.24
CA CYS A 407 -17.89 -23.11 -29.63
C CYS A 407 -16.40 -23.50 -29.59
N PRO A 408 -15.66 -23.36 -30.71
CA PRO A 408 -14.26 -23.76 -30.76
C PRO A 408 -13.44 -22.89 -29.80
N GLY A 409 -13.04 -23.45 -28.64
CA GLY A 409 -12.22 -22.76 -27.64
C GLY A 409 -12.68 -22.86 -26.18
N MET A 410 -13.90 -23.37 -25.89
CA MET A 410 -14.38 -23.57 -24.51
C MET A 410 -13.98 -24.95 -23.95
N GLY A 411 -12.68 -25.19 -23.78
CA GLY A 411 -12.11 -26.43 -23.22
C GLY A 411 -11.27 -26.19 -21.98
#